data_AF-A0A9W6EUX5-F1
#
_entry.id   AF-A0A9W6EUX5-F1
#
_cell.length_a   1.000
_cell.length_b   1.000
_cell.length_c   1.000
_cell.angle_alpha   90.00
_cell.angle_beta   90.00
_cell.angle_gamma   90.00
#
_symmetry.space_group_name_H-M   'P 1'
#
loop_
_entity.id
_entity.type
_entity.pdbx_description
1 polymer ?
#
loop_
_entity_poly.entity_id
_entity_poly.type
_entity_poly.pdbx_seq_one_letter_code
_entity_poly.pdbx_strand_id
1 'polypeptide(L)'
;MKHFVCILILGLLALNTNAQTGTHHSSSLSISVVENDSEYTYRASFDKGQTDKVKSAIKELLGAANDTTQRTALWEKKYYTVGLRAGRVNIEMDLNNSTKSTALKIKDLGEHISETLSSKKTPTPPSHR
;
A
#
# COMPACT_ATOMS: atom_id res chain seq x y z
N MET A 1 -66.74 25.61 39.20
CA MET A 1 -65.86 26.23 40.21
C MET A 1 -64.42 25.79 39.95
N LYS A 2 -63.48 26.71 40.17
CA LYS A 2 -62.01 26.53 40.29
C LYS A 2 -61.19 26.48 38.99
N HIS A 3 -60.61 27.66 38.73
CA HIS A 3 -59.36 27.95 38.02
C HIS A 3 -58.23 26.97 38.36
N PHE A 4 -57.24 26.81 37.47
CA PHE A 4 -55.78 26.82 37.75
C PHE A 4 -55.06 26.63 36.38
N VAL A 5 -54.48 27.69 35.78
CA VAL A 5 -53.07 28.16 35.88
C VAL A 5 -52.16 27.61 34.77
N CYS A 6 -51.51 28.56 34.09
CA CYS A 6 -50.49 28.42 33.05
C CYS A 6 -49.28 27.60 33.49
N ILE A 7 -48.69 26.81 32.57
CA ILE A 7 -47.25 26.55 32.57
C ILE A 7 -46.69 26.76 31.17
N LEU A 8 -45.77 27.71 31.14
CA LEU A 8 -44.91 28.19 30.08
C LEU A 8 -43.73 27.20 29.99
N ILE A 9 -43.51 26.53 28.85
CA ILE A 9 -42.31 25.69 28.66
C ILE A 9 -41.41 26.35 27.63
N LEU A 10 -40.29 26.86 28.16
CA LEU A 10 -39.08 27.29 27.47
C LEU A 10 -38.52 26.16 26.61
N GLY A 11 -37.96 26.54 25.45
CA GLY A 11 -37.55 25.63 24.40
C GLY A 11 -36.30 24.79 24.65
N LEU A 12 -35.97 24.01 23.61
CA LEU A 12 -34.64 23.45 23.40
C LEU A 12 -34.38 23.42 21.87
N LEU A 13 -33.52 24.31 21.40
CA LEU A 13 -32.93 24.25 20.06
C LEU A 13 -31.91 23.10 20.06
N ALA A 14 -32.26 21.97 19.43
CA ALA A 14 -31.29 20.92 19.14
C ALA A 14 -30.46 21.35 17.92
N LEU A 15 -29.22 21.80 18.17
CA LEU A 15 -28.19 21.94 17.14
C LEU A 15 -27.78 20.54 16.69
N ASN A 16 -28.22 20.13 15.49
CA ASN A 16 -27.68 18.97 14.81
C ASN A 16 -26.26 19.31 14.31
N THR A 17 -25.25 19.00 15.11
CA THR A 17 -23.87 18.93 14.63
C THR A 17 -23.71 17.69 13.76
N ASN A 18 -23.72 17.89 12.45
CA ASN A 18 -23.22 16.90 11.49
C ASN A 18 -21.73 16.67 11.79
N ALA A 19 -21.42 15.65 12.58
CA ALA A 19 -20.09 15.11 12.66
C ALA A 19 -19.76 14.50 11.29
N GLN A 20 -19.02 15.24 10.47
CA GLN A 20 -18.35 14.71 9.29
C GLN A 20 -17.37 13.65 9.76
N THR A 21 -17.77 12.39 9.68
CA THR A 21 -16.86 11.26 9.81
C THR A 21 -16.02 11.21 8.54
N GLY A 22 -14.90 11.92 8.55
CA GLY A 22 -13.84 11.70 7.57
C GLY A 22 -13.42 10.24 7.69
N THR A 23 -13.80 9.42 6.71
CA THR A 23 -13.29 8.06 6.60
C THR A 23 -11.81 8.15 6.29
N HIS A 24 -10.97 8.13 7.33
CA HIS A 24 -9.55 7.88 7.20
C HIS A 24 -9.39 6.47 6.61
N HIS A 25 -9.23 6.39 5.29
CA HIS A 25 -8.81 5.17 4.63
C HIS A 25 -7.33 4.96 4.98
N SER A 26 -7.08 4.41 6.16
CA SER A 26 -5.76 3.93 6.57
C SER A 26 -5.26 2.98 5.49
N SER A 27 -4.24 3.40 4.73
CA SER A 27 -3.65 2.54 3.71
C SER A 27 -2.81 1.48 4.42
N SER A 28 -2.99 0.21 4.09
CA SER A 28 -2.29 -0.91 4.75
C SER A 28 -0.82 -1.07 4.32
N LEU A 29 -0.18 0.01 3.86
CA LEU A 29 1.18 -0.01 3.34
C LEU A 29 2.20 -0.23 4.47
N SER A 30 2.96 -1.32 4.36
CA SER A 30 4.11 -1.62 5.19
C SER A 30 5.24 -2.07 4.28
N ILE A 31 6.41 -1.44 4.40
CA ILE A 31 7.62 -1.76 3.64
C ILE A 31 8.73 -2.04 4.64
N SER A 32 9.49 -3.11 4.41
CA SER A 32 10.66 -3.51 5.19
C SER A 32 11.78 -3.88 4.23
N VAL A 33 12.93 -3.26 4.43
CA VAL A 33 14.16 -3.54 3.68
C VAL A 33 15.23 -3.95 4.68
N VAL A 34 15.85 -5.09 4.44
CA VAL A 34 16.97 -5.59 5.23
C VAL A 34 18.11 -5.86 4.27
N GLU A 35 19.27 -5.26 4.54
CA GLU A 35 20.49 -5.47 3.79
C GLU A 35 21.63 -5.74 4.78
N ASN A 36 22.39 -6.79 4.53
CA ASN A 36 23.67 -7.08 5.18
C ASN A 36 24.71 -7.46 4.11
N ASP A 37 25.92 -7.83 4.52
CA ASP A 37 27.01 -8.13 3.58
C ASP A 37 26.70 -9.28 2.59
N SER A 38 25.81 -10.20 2.98
CA SER A 38 25.49 -11.43 2.25
C SER A 38 24.11 -11.47 1.60
N GLU A 39 23.16 -10.68 2.07
CA GLU A 39 21.76 -10.81 1.71
C GLU A 39 21.07 -9.46 1.59
N TYR A 40 20.16 -9.38 0.61
CA TYR A 40 19.18 -8.32 0.48
C TYR A 40 17.77 -8.92 0.52
N THR A 41 16.93 -8.40 1.42
CA THR A 41 15.50 -8.73 1.51
C THR A 41 14.67 -7.47 1.41
N TYR A 42 13.67 -7.47 0.53
CA TYR A 42 12.64 -6.45 0.44
C TYR A 42 11.26 -7.09 0.60
N ARG A 43 10.46 -6.56 1.54
CA ARG A 43 9.11 -7.03 1.83
C ARG A 43 8.17 -5.84 1.84
N ALA A 44 7.10 -5.92 1.06
CA ALA A 44 6.01 -4.96 1.17
C ALA A 44 4.64 -5.65 1.26
N SER A 45 3.81 -5.15 2.17
CA SER A 45 2.38 -5.45 2.26
C SER A 45 1.59 -4.20 1.92
N PHE A 46 0.51 -4.34 1.17
CA PHE A 46 -0.26 -3.23 0.62
C PHE A 46 -1.68 -3.65 0.26
N ASP A 47 -2.54 -2.68 -0.07
CA ASP A 47 -3.93 -2.94 -0.45
C ASP A 47 -3.99 -3.82 -1.70
N LYS A 48 -4.79 -4.89 -1.67
CA LYS A 48 -4.87 -5.89 -2.77
C LYS A 48 -5.13 -5.28 -4.15
N GLY A 49 -5.83 -4.14 -4.23
CA GLY A 49 -6.06 -3.41 -5.48
C GLY A 49 -4.81 -2.90 -6.18
N GLN A 50 -3.68 -2.78 -5.46
CA GLN A 50 -2.39 -2.37 -6.01
C GLN A 50 -1.58 -3.53 -6.60
N THR A 51 -2.05 -4.78 -6.47
CA THR A 51 -1.30 -5.98 -6.87
C THR A 51 -0.92 -5.95 -8.35
N ASP A 52 -1.84 -5.57 -9.24
CA ASP A 52 -1.54 -5.52 -10.68
C ASP A 52 -0.57 -4.40 -11.02
N LYS A 53 -0.62 -3.26 -10.31
CA LYS A 53 0.35 -2.17 -10.47
C LYS A 53 1.76 -2.63 -10.10
N VAL A 54 1.90 -3.32 -8.97
CA VAL A 54 3.18 -3.92 -8.54
C VAL A 54 3.62 -5.02 -9.51
N LYS A 55 2.70 -5.83 -10.03
CA LYS A 55 3.00 -6.85 -11.05
C LYS A 55 3.60 -6.24 -12.30
N SER A 56 3.03 -5.13 -12.78
CA SER A 56 3.55 -4.42 -13.95
C SER A 56 4.94 -3.85 -13.70
N ALA A 57 5.16 -3.20 -12.55
CA ALA A 57 6.47 -2.69 -12.15
C ALA A 57 7.55 -3.81 -12.13
N ILE A 58 7.23 -4.99 -11.61
CA ILE A 58 8.15 -6.13 -11.64
C ILE A 58 8.41 -6.62 -13.07
N LYS A 59 7.37 -6.68 -13.91
CA LYS A 59 7.49 -7.12 -15.31
C LYS A 59 8.33 -6.17 -16.16
N GLU A 60 8.26 -4.87 -15.92
CA GLU A 60 9.04 -3.87 -16.64
C GLU A 60 10.55 -4.09 -16.45
N LEU A 61 10.98 -4.44 -15.23
CA LEU A 61 12.39 -4.68 -14.94
C LEU A 61 12.83 -6.13 -15.19
N LEU A 62 12.03 -7.13 -14.82
CA LEU A 62 12.43 -8.54 -14.82
C LEU A 62 11.85 -9.35 -15.98
N GLY A 63 10.89 -8.81 -16.72
CA GLY A 63 10.16 -9.53 -17.77
C GLY A 63 9.07 -10.45 -17.23
N ALA A 64 8.73 -11.49 -17.99
CA ALA A 64 7.71 -12.45 -17.59
C ALA A 64 8.15 -13.28 -16.37
N ALA A 65 7.18 -13.64 -15.52
CA ALA A 65 7.41 -14.53 -14.39
C ALA A 65 7.79 -15.94 -14.88
N ASN A 66 8.65 -16.63 -14.13
CA ASN A 66 9.00 -18.02 -14.37
C ASN A 66 7.78 -18.93 -14.16
N ASP A 67 6.99 -18.64 -13.12
CA ASP A 67 5.76 -19.33 -12.80
C ASP A 67 4.64 -18.31 -12.49
N THR A 68 3.44 -18.60 -12.95
CA THR A 68 2.24 -17.84 -12.65
C THR A 68 1.10 -18.82 -12.37
N THR A 69 0.64 -18.85 -11.13
CA THR A 69 -0.62 -19.51 -10.76
C THR A 69 -1.75 -18.48 -10.76
N GLN A 70 -2.99 -18.92 -10.47
CA GLN A 70 -4.12 -17.99 -10.27
C GLN A 70 -3.87 -16.95 -9.16
N ARG A 71 -2.99 -17.24 -8.19
CA ARG A 71 -2.83 -16.42 -6.97
C ARG A 71 -1.44 -15.85 -6.75
N THR A 72 -0.45 -16.36 -7.47
CA THR A 72 0.96 -16.01 -7.30
C THR A 72 1.67 -15.85 -8.63
N ALA A 73 2.62 -14.92 -8.67
CA ALA A 73 3.62 -14.83 -9.71
C ALA A 73 5.01 -14.92 -9.08
N LEU A 74 5.91 -15.69 -9.68
CA LEU A 74 7.23 -15.98 -9.16
C LEU A 74 8.28 -15.69 -10.25
N TRP A 75 9.25 -14.83 -9.94
CA TRP A 75 10.47 -14.67 -10.71
C TRP A 75 11.61 -15.28 -9.91
N GLU A 76 12.20 -16.35 -10.41
CA GLU A 76 13.26 -17.07 -9.75
C GLU A 76 14.45 -17.20 -10.69
N LYS A 77 15.61 -16.79 -10.19
CA LYS A 77 16.92 -16.98 -10.83
C LYS A 77 17.90 -17.47 -9.78
N LYS A 78 19.09 -17.87 -10.23
CA LYS A 78 20.12 -18.50 -9.40
C LYS A 78 20.44 -17.77 -8.08
N TYR A 79 20.30 -16.44 -8.03
CA TYR A 79 20.71 -15.63 -6.88
C TYR A 79 19.61 -14.75 -6.31
N TYR A 80 18.38 -14.82 -6.84
CA TYR A 80 17.28 -14.03 -6.32
C TYR A 80 15.92 -14.68 -6.59
N THR A 81 14.98 -14.35 -5.72
CA THR A 81 13.58 -14.76 -5.83
C THR A 81 12.68 -13.55 -5.59
N VAL A 82 11.75 -13.30 -6.51
CA VAL A 82 10.67 -12.31 -6.35
C VAL A 82 9.34 -13.03 -6.36
N GLY A 83 8.67 -13.04 -5.22
CA GLY A 83 7.33 -13.60 -5.06
C GLY A 83 6.29 -12.49 -4.95
N LEU A 84 5.28 -12.52 -5.81
CA LEU A 84 4.13 -11.64 -5.76
C LEU A 84 2.86 -12.44 -5.49
N ARG A 85 2.08 -11.98 -4.51
CA ARG A 85 0.72 -12.45 -4.22
C ARG A 85 -0.20 -11.27 -3.96
N ALA A 86 -1.50 -11.53 -3.87
CA ALA A 86 -2.48 -10.47 -3.60
C ALA A 86 -2.11 -9.67 -2.33
N GLY A 87 -1.79 -8.38 -2.52
CA GLY A 87 -1.45 -7.44 -1.44
C GLY A 87 -0.08 -7.64 -0.79
N ARG A 88 0.83 -8.44 -1.37
CA ARG A 88 2.17 -8.63 -0.81
C ARG A 88 3.21 -8.98 -1.88
N VAL A 89 4.39 -8.40 -1.75
CA VAL A 89 5.59 -8.78 -2.49
C VAL A 89 6.73 -9.12 -1.53
N ASN A 90 7.54 -10.11 -1.91
CA ASN A 90 8.77 -10.51 -1.23
C ASN A 90 9.88 -10.63 -2.28
N ILE A 91 11.02 -10.01 -2.01
CA ILE A 91 12.24 -10.11 -2.81
C ILE A 91 13.33 -10.58 -1.86
N GLU A 92 14.03 -11.64 -2.24
CA GLU A 92 15.18 -12.17 -1.50
C GLU A 92 16.33 -12.36 -2.50
N MET A 93 17.53 -11.99 -2.09
CA MET A 93 18.71 -12.01 -2.95
C MET A 93 19.98 -12.32 -2.15
N ASP A 94 20.78 -13.26 -2.68
CA ASP A 94 22.12 -13.58 -2.19
C ASP A 94 23.15 -12.64 -2.85
N LEU A 95 23.70 -11.71 -2.07
CA LEU A 95 24.66 -10.72 -2.54
C LEU A 95 26.04 -11.35 -2.80
N ASN A 96 26.44 -12.32 -1.99
CA ASN A 96 27.76 -12.98 -2.07
C ASN A 96 27.95 -13.72 -3.39
N ASN A 97 26.89 -14.34 -3.89
CA ASN A 97 26.94 -15.14 -5.10
C ASN A 97 26.47 -14.39 -6.35
N SER A 98 25.92 -13.18 -6.19
CA SER A 98 25.44 -12.35 -7.29
C SER A 98 26.52 -11.48 -7.93
N THR A 99 26.23 -10.99 -9.14
CA THR A 99 27.02 -9.90 -9.71
C THR A 99 26.51 -8.56 -9.19
N LYS A 100 27.41 -7.56 -9.09
CA LYS A 100 27.04 -6.19 -8.70
C LYS A 100 25.91 -5.61 -9.55
N SER A 101 25.93 -5.87 -10.87
CA SER A 101 24.87 -5.39 -11.78
C SER A 101 23.51 -6.02 -11.46
N THR A 102 23.48 -7.32 -11.14
CA THR A 102 22.26 -7.99 -10.69
C THR A 102 21.78 -7.40 -9.37
N ALA A 103 22.69 -7.16 -8.42
CA ALA A 103 22.35 -6.60 -7.11
C ALA A 103 21.71 -5.22 -7.23
N LEU A 104 22.32 -4.33 -8.02
CA LEU A 104 21.76 -3.01 -8.29
C LEU A 104 20.37 -3.12 -8.92
N LYS A 105 20.21 -3.94 -9.96
CA LYS A 105 18.91 -4.11 -10.64
C LYS A 105 17.79 -4.58 -9.69
N ILE A 106 18.09 -5.44 -8.72
CA ILE A 106 17.10 -5.93 -7.75
C ILE A 106 16.80 -4.89 -6.67
N LYS A 107 17.80 -4.11 -6.25
CA LYS A 107 17.58 -2.97 -5.34
C LYS A 107 16.73 -1.88 -6.00
N ASP A 108 17.04 -1.53 -7.24
CA ASP A 108 16.27 -0.59 -8.07
C ASP A 108 14.80 -1.05 -8.20
N LEU A 109 14.58 -2.37 -8.32
CA LEU A 109 13.22 -2.92 -8.32
C LEU A 109 12.49 -2.67 -7.00
N GLY A 110 13.14 -2.87 -5.84
CA GLY A 110 12.56 -2.59 -4.53
C GLY A 110 12.20 -1.12 -4.35
N GLU A 111 13.07 -0.21 -4.81
CA GLU A 111 12.81 1.23 -4.83
C GLU A 111 11.62 1.58 -5.73
N HIS A 112 11.62 1.08 -6.96
CA HIS A 112 10.56 1.32 -7.93
C HIS A 112 9.18 0.83 -7.46
N ILE A 113 9.13 -0.33 -6.78
CA ILE A 113 7.90 -0.82 -6.13
C ILE A 113 7.46 0.13 -5.00
N SER A 114 8.40 0.64 -4.21
CA SER A 114 8.11 1.55 -3.10
C SER A 114 7.51 2.87 -3.60
N GLU A 115 8.06 3.44 -4.68
CA GLU A 115 7.51 4.61 -5.36
C GLU A 115 6.11 4.34 -5.92
N THR A 116 5.95 3.20 -6.59
CA THR A 116 4.68 2.73 -7.15
C THR A 116 3.58 2.66 -6.09
N LEU A 117 3.91 2.22 -4.88
CA LEU A 117 2.99 2.10 -3.75
C LEU A 117 2.76 3.43 -3.02
N SER A 118 3.78 4.29 -2.94
CA SER A 118 3.73 5.57 -2.22
C SER A 118 3.03 6.69 -3.00
N SER A 119 2.91 6.56 -4.33
CA SER A 119 2.26 7.54 -5.22
C SER A 119 0.72 7.60 -5.09
N LYS A 120 0.16 7.33 -3.90
CA LYS A 120 -1.28 7.49 -3.65
C LYS A 120 -1.65 8.96 -3.84
N LYS A 121 -2.27 9.25 -4.97
CA LYS A 121 -2.75 10.56 -5.44
C LYS A 121 -3.34 11.37 -4.27
N THR A 122 -2.68 12.48 -3.91
CA THR A 122 -3.26 13.50 -3.03
C THR A 122 -4.58 13.98 -3.64
N PRO A 123 -5.72 13.95 -2.93
CA PRO A 123 -6.93 14.59 -3.42
C PRO A 123 -6.64 16.09 -3.57
N THR A 124 -6.81 16.61 -4.79
CA THR A 124 -6.75 18.05 -5.04
C THR A 124 -7.79 18.75 -4.15
N PRO A 125 -7.40 19.76 -3.35
CA PRO A 125 -8.35 20.52 -2.55
C PRO A 125 -9.46 21.10 -3.43
N PRO A 126 -10.72 21.16 -2.95
CA PRO A 126 -11.81 21.76 -3.70
C PRO A 126 -11.45 23.22 -4.02
N SER A 127 -11.44 23.54 -5.31
CA SER A 127 -11.31 24.91 -5.79
C SER A 127 -12.59 25.66 -5.43
N HIS A 128 -12.53 26.46 -4.38
CA HIS A 128 -13.56 27.45 -4.09
C HIS A 128 -13.39 28.60 -5.10
N ARG A 129 -14.35 28.72 -6.01
CA ARG A 129 -14.49 29.85 -6.94
C ARG A 129 -15.36 30.93 -6.31
#